data_AF-A0A938H7H2-F1
#
_entry.id   AF-A0A938H7H2-F1
#
_cell.length_a   1.000
_cell.length_b   1.000
_cell.length_c   1.000
_cell.angle_alpha   90.00
_cell.angle_beta   90.00
_cell.angle_gamma   90.00
#
_symmetry.space_group_name_H-M   'P 1'
#
loop_
_entity.id
_entity.type
_entity.pdbx_description
1 polymer ?
#
loop_
_entity_poly.entity_id
_entity_poly.type
_entity_poly.pdbx_seq_one_letter_code
_entity_poly.pdbx_strand_id
1 'polypeptide(L)'
;MKTINLDGFTEHKPSRKKEPKPLLNVDGKPVTTFVKAKQAFDHAESDLRKAKEDLLEAASLEFWRMNHARTTAGDLPASTAEMQGDDCTAKITMARIYPAVTGEEVLSVLPKPVFDSAFQQSFDFKIDGSKLNPATAGDFVSELRMLVEKHRSSQAVTIKRGFQPTEQFHIERHKILKPEQNLQLQSVCPARIYVS
;
A
#
# COMPACT_ATOMS: atom_id res chain seq x y z
N MET A 1 -14.37 28.36 26.22
CA MET A 1 -14.58 27.20 25.31
C MET A 1 -15.73 26.40 25.89
N LYS A 2 -16.85 26.23 25.17
CA LYS A 2 -17.97 25.41 25.65
C LYS A 2 -17.58 23.94 25.53
N THR A 3 -17.69 23.18 26.60
CA THR A 3 -17.57 21.71 26.59
C THR A 3 -18.65 21.16 25.67
N ILE A 4 -18.26 20.41 24.64
CA ILE A 4 -19.21 19.76 23.73
C ILE A 4 -19.81 18.57 24.47
N ASN A 5 -21.13 18.47 24.50
CA ASN A 5 -21.81 17.30 25.03
C ASN A 5 -21.63 16.14 24.03
N LEU A 6 -21.01 15.05 24.47
CA LEU A 6 -20.73 13.83 23.69
C LEU A 6 -21.69 12.67 24.04
N ASP A 7 -22.76 12.93 24.79
CA ASP A 7 -23.76 11.95 25.19
C ASP A 7 -24.29 11.20 23.95
N GLY A 8 -24.17 9.88 23.96
CA GLY A 8 -24.57 9.00 22.85
C GLY A 8 -23.43 8.59 21.90
N PHE A 9 -22.23 9.17 22.00
CA PHE A 9 -21.03 8.67 21.35
C PHE A 9 -20.23 7.77 22.30
N THR A 10 -19.89 6.56 21.87
CA THR A 10 -18.98 5.70 22.65
C THR A 10 -17.57 6.30 22.63
N GLU A 11 -17.12 6.85 23.75
CA GLU A 11 -15.71 7.16 23.95
C GLU A 11 -14.92 5.86 24.10
N HIS A 12 -14.10 5.54 23.10
CA HIS A 12 -13.21 4.39 23.19
C HIS A 12 -11.85 4.84 23.73
N LYS A 13 -11.57 4.47 24.98
CA LYS A 13 -10.24 3.99 25.43
C LYS A 13 -10.32 3.39 26.83
N PRO A 14 -10.03 2.10 26.94
CA PRO A 14 -9.16 1.65 28.01
C PRO A 14 -7.82 1.23 27.39
N SER A 15 -6.74 1.84 27.87
CA SER A 15 -5.47 1.15 27.87
C SER A 15 -5.67 -0.12 28.71
N ARG A 16 -5.51 -1.29 28.09
CA ARG A 16 -5.41 -2.53 28.87
C ARG A 16 -4.22 -2.39 29.80
N LYS A 17 -4.46 -2.39 31.11
CA LYS A 17 -3.40 -2.71 32.06
C LYS A 17 -2.85 -4.07 31.64
N LYS A 18 -1.52 -4.19 31.55
CA LYS A 18 -0.85 -5.49 31.38
C LYS A 18 -1.09 -6.27 32.67
N GLU A 19 -2.21 -6.96 32.74
CA GLU A 19 -2.40 -8.00 33.75
C GLU A 19 -1.36 -9.10 33.50
N PRO A 20 -0.74 -9.65 34.56
CA PRO A 20 0.16 -10.78 34.41
C PRO A 20 -0.60 -11.93 33.73
N LYS A 21 -0.04 -12.45 32.64
CA LYS A 21 -0.66 -13.55 31.91
C LYS A 21 -0.67 -14.78 32.82
N PRO A 22 -1.81 -15.43 33.06
CA PRO A 22 -1.85 -16.66 33.84
C PRO A 22 -1.01 -17.74 33.16
N LEU A 23 -0.27 -18.52 33.97
CA LEU A 23 0.50 -19.65 33.46
C LEU A 23 -0.41 -20.86 33.29
N LEU A 24 -0.36 -21.48 32.11
CA LEU A 24 -0.98 -22.78 31.89
C LEU A 24 -0.04 -23.87 32.40
N ASN A 25 -0.57 -24.82 33.17
CA ASN A 25 0.19 -26.00 33.60
C ASN A 25 0.17 -27.05 32.49
N VAL A 26 1.13 -26.95 31.57
CA VAL A 26 1.31 -27.87 30.43
C VAL A 26 2.72 -28.47 30.47
N ASP A 27 2.93 -29.62 29.81
CA ASP A 27 4.27 -30.18 29.63
C ASP A 27 5.19 -29.16 28.94
N GLY A 28 6.37 -28.95 29.53
CA GLY A 28 7.35 -27.97 29.04
C GLY A 28 8.01 -28.39 27.73
N LYS A 29 7.98 -29.68 27.37
CA LYS A 29 8.60 -30.16 26.12
C LYS A 29 7.92 -29.59 24.87
N PRO A 30 6.58 -29.72 24.65
CA PRO A 30 5.89 -29.08 23.53
C PRO A 30 6.12 -27.56 23.46
N VAL A 31 6.10 -26.88 24.61
CA VAL A 31 6.34 -25.42 24.67
C VAL A 31 7.75 -25.08 24.19
N THR A 32 8.75 -25.82 24.66
CA THR A 32 10.15 -25.63 24.25
C THR A 32 10.34 -25.91 22.76
N THR A 33 9.75 -26.99 22.25
CA THR A 33 9.79 -27.33 20.82
C THR A 33 9.16 -26.23 19.98
N PHE A 34 7.96 -25.75 20.36
CA PHE A 34 7.28 -24.67 19.66
C PHE A 34 8.12 -23.38 19.65
N VAL A 35 8.62 -22.95 20.81
CA VAL A 35 9.39 -21.69 20.90
C VAL A 35 10.66 -21.76 20.04
N LYS A 36 11.39 -22.88 20.08
CA LYS A 36 12.59 -23.06 19.23
C LYS A 36 12.24 -23.08 17.75
N ALA A 37 11.19 -23.81 17.35
CA ALA A 37 10.74 -23.85 15.96
C ALA A 37 10.29 -22.46 15.47
N LYS A 38 9.58 -21.71 16.30
CA LYS A 38 9.15 -20.34 16.00
C LYS A 38 10.35 -19.40 15.82
N GLN A 39 11.35 -19.49 16.69
CA GLN A 39 12.58 -18.70 16.56
C GLN A 39 13.35 -19.02 15.26
N ALA A 40 13.47 -20.30 14.92
CA ALA A 40 14.12 -20.72 13.68
C ALA A 40 13.33 -20.23 12.45
N PHE A 41 11.99 -20.33 12.48
CA PHE A 41 11.12 -19.79 11.45
C PHE A 41 11.27 -18.27 11.30
N ASP A 42 11.28 -17.52 12.39
CA ASP A 42 11.41 -16.06 12.37
C ASP A 42 12.74 -15.61 11.78
N HIS A 43 13.81 -16.36 12.06
CA HIS A 43 15.11 -16.11 11.45
C HIS A 43 15.08 -16.38 9.95
N ALA A 44 14.58 -17.55 9.53
CA ALA A 44 14.46 -17.90 8.11
C ALA A 44 13.54 -16.94 7.34
N GLU A 45 12.45 -16.48 7.95
CA GLU A 45 11.55 -15.47 7.38
C GLU A 45 12.28 -14.12 7.21
N SER A 46 13.08 -13.72 8.19
CA SER A 46 13.91 -12.52 8.10
C SER A 46 14.96 -12.62 6.99
N ASP A 47 15.64 -13.77 6.88
CA ASP A 47 16.64 -14.01 5.85
C ASP A 47 16.01 -14.01 4.46
N LEU A 48 14.86 -14.66 4.30
CA LEU A 48 14.10 -14.64 3.05
C LEU A 48 13.65 -13.22 2.68
N ARG A 49 13.17 -12.44 3.66
CA ARG A 49 12.76 -11.04 3.41
C ARG A 49 13.94 -10.22 2.90
N LYS A 50 15.12 -10.36 3.52
CA LYS A 50 16.33 -9.68 3.06
C LYS A 50 16.73 -10.13 1.64
N ALA A 51 16.76 -11.44 1.38
CA ALA A 51 17.07 -11.96 0.05
C ALA A 51 16.09 -11.44 -1.03
N LYS A 52 14.81 -11.27 -0.69
CA LYS A 52 13.81 -10.65 -1.57
C LYS A 52 14.08 -9.17 -1.82
N GLU A 53 14.48 -8.43 -0.79
CA GLU A 53 14.86 -7.01 -0.91
C GLU A 53 16.09 -6.86 -1.81
N ASP A 54 17.14 -7.66 -1.59
CA ASP A 54 18.37 -7.67 -2.40
C ASP A 54 18.08 -8.03 -3.87
N LEU A 55 17.26 -9.08 -4.10
CA LEU A 55 16.87 -9.48 -5.46
C LEU A 55 16.03 -8.40 -6.15
N LEU A 56 15.09 -7.77 -5.42
CA LEU A 56 14.28 -6.69 -5.97
C LEU A 56 15.14 -5.49 -6.36
N GLU A 57 16.12 -5.11 -5.53
CA GLU A 57 17.06 -4.03 -5.84
C GLU A 57 17.84 -4.32 -7.12
N ALA A 58 18.43 -5.52 -7.22
CA ALA A 58 19.19 -5.95 -8.40
C ALA A 58 18.33 -6.01 -9.67
N ALA A 59 17.09 -6.48 -9.57
CA ALA A 59 16.22 -6.71 -10.72
C ALA A 59 15.46 -5.48 -11.20
N SER A 60 15.21 -4.50 -10.33
CA SER A 60 14.30 -3.38 -10.63
C SER A 60 14.74 -2.59 -11.86
N LEU A 61 16.02 -2.20 -11.94
CA LEU A 61 16.52 -1.41 -13.08
C LEU A 61 16.47 -2.21 -14.39
N GLU A 62 16.84 -3.48 -14.35
CA GLU A 62 16.78 -4.37 -15.51
C GLU A 62 15.35 -4.59 -16.00
N PHE A 63 14.38 -4.71 -15.09
CA PHE A 63 12.97 -4.78 -15.44
C PHE A 63 12.49 -3.52 -16.19
N TRP A 64 12.92 -2.33 -15.75
CA TRP A 64 12.61 -1.08 -16.47
C TRP A 64 13.29 -1.00 -17.83
N ARG A 65 14.56 -1.41 -17.94
CA ARG A 65 15.32 -1.45 -19.20
C ARG A 65 14.68 -2.39 -20.21
N MET A 66 14.32 -3.59 -19.79
CA MET A 66 13.62 -4.57 -20.62
C MET A 66 12.32 -3.98 -21.19
N ASN A 67 11.46 -3.42 -20.34
CA ASN A 67 10.19 -2.85 -20.80
C ASN A 67 10.36 -1.59 -21.65
N HIS A 68 11.39 -0.78 -21.40
CA HIS A 68 11.72 0.35 -22.26
C HIS A 68 12.11 -0.14 -23.67
N ALA A 69 12.96 -1.16 -23.76
CA ALA A 69 13.36 -1.75 -25.05
C ALA A 69 12.16 -2.36 -25.80
N ARG A 70 11.31 -3.15 -25.12
CA ARG A 70 10.07 -3.72 -25.68
C ARG A 70 9.19 -2.63 -26.28
N THR A 71 8.90 -1.60 -25.50
CA THR A 71 7.99 -0.55 -25.93
C THR A 71 8.57 0.36 -27.01
N THR A 72 9.89 0.52 -27.07
CA THR A 72 10.60 1.18 -28.17
C THR A 72 10.49 0.38 -29.47
N ALA A 73 10.48 -0.96 -29.38
CA ALA A 73 10.26 -1.86 -30.52
C ALA A 73 8.79 -1.93 -30.97
N GLY A 74 7.86 -1.26 -30.26
CA GLY A 74 6.43 -1.26 -30.57
C GLY A 74 5.62 -2.32 -29.81
N ASP A 75 6.25 -3.12 -28.96
CA ASP A 75 5.58 -4.12 -28.13
C ASP A 75 4.89 -3.50 -26.91
N LEU A 76 3.96 -4.24 -26.32
CA LEU A 76 3.42 -3.93 -25.00
C LEU A 76 4.44 -4.26 -23.88
N PRO A 77 4.46 -3.47 -22.79
CA PRO A 77 5.28 -3.80 -21.64
C PRO A 77 4.81 -5.11 -20.99
N ALA A 78 5.75 -5.91 -20.53
CA ALA A 78 5.49 -7.11 -19.76
C ALA A 78 5.29 -6.76 -18.27
N SER A 79 4.26 -7.31 -17.66
CA SER A 79 4.02 -7.20 -16.21
C SER A 79 4.89 -8.17 -15.40
N THR A 80 5.45 -9.18 -16.04
CA THR A 80 6.25 -10.23 -15.42
C THR A 80 7.53 -10.50 -16.21
N ALA A 81 8.61 -10.82 -15.51
CA ALA A 81 9.85 -11.32 -16.11
C ALA A 81 10.47 -12.42 -15.25
N GLU A 82 11.22 -13.31 -15.89
CA GLU A 82 11.97 -14.37 -15.22
C GLU A 82 13.44 -13.92 -15.02
N MET A 83 14.02 -14.35 -13.91
CA MET A 83 15.40 -14.10 -13.53
C MET A 83 16.06 -15.46 -13.31
N GLN A 84 17.08 -15.75 -14.11
CA GLN A 84 17.79 -17.02 -14.07
C GLN A 84 18.88 -16.96 -12.99
N GLY A 85 18.85 -17.91 -12.05
CA GLY A 85 19.97 -18.25 -11.19
C GLY A 85 20.75 -19.44 -11.76
N ASP A 86 21.80 -19.86 -11.04
CA ASP A 86 22.68 -20.95 -11.48
C ASP A 86 21.93 -22.28 -11.70
N ASP A 87 20.94 -22.59 -10.86
CA ASP A 87 20.16 -23.83 -10.88
C ASP A 87 18.65 -23.63 -10.63
N CYS A 88 18.21 -22.37 -10.54
CA CYS A 88 16.83 -22.01 -10.24
C CYS A 88 16.36 -20.80 -11.05
N THR A 89 15.06 -20.53 -11.02
CA THR A 89 14.45 -19.36 -11.66
C THR A 89 13.55 -18.65 -10.67
N ALA A 90 13.70 -17.33 -10.58
CA ALA A 90 12.81 -16.46 -9.83
C ALA A 90 11.98 -15.62 -10.81
N LYS A 91 10.85 -15.09 -10.35
CA LYS A 91 9.99 -14.22 -11.15
C LYS A 91 9.80 -12.88 -10.48
N ILE A 92 9.96 -11.80 -11.24
CA ILE A 92 9.58 -10.45 -10.84
C ILE A 92 8.24 -10.09 -11.48
N THR A 93 7.33 -9.54 -10.68
CA THR A 93 6.02 -9.08 -11.16
C THR A 93 5.77 -7.67 -10.69
N MET A 94 5.42 -6.78 -11.62
CA MET A 94 4.91 -5.45 -11.30
C MET A 94 3.40 -5.45 -11.43
N ALA A 95 2.70 -5.34 -10.30
CA ALA A 95 1.27 -5.14 -10.29
C ALA A 95 0.92 -3.66 -10.47
N ARG A 96 -0.23 -3.43 -11.09
CA ARG A 96 -0.82 -2.09 -11.23
C ARG A 96 -1.57 -1.68 -9.96
N ILE A 97 -0.85 -1.65 -8.85
CA ILE A 97 -1.36 -1.25 -7.55
C ILE A 97 -0.41 -0.20 -7.02
N TYR A 98 -0.96 0.98 -6.75
CA TYR A 98 -0.22 2.13 -6.28
C TYR A 98 -0.84 2.65 -4.99
N PRO A 99 -0.07 2.94 -3.93
CA PRO A 99 -0.59 3.72 -2.83
C PRO A 99 -0.93 5.13 -3.32
N ALA A 100 -1.87 5.80 -2.64
CA ALA A 100 -2.10 7.22 -2.86
C ALA A 100 -0.87 7.99 -2.35
N VAL A 101 -0.33 8.89 -3.17
CA VAL A 101 0.87 9.67 -2.86
C VAL A 101 0.58 11.17 -2.81
N THR A 102 1.47 11.94 -2.19
CA THR A 102 1.38 13.40 -2.26
C THR A 102 1.88 13.88 -3.62
N GLY A 103 1.31 14.98 -4.14
CA GLY A 103 1.74 15.53 -5.43
C GLY A 103 3.17 16.05 -5.42
N GLU A 104 3.63 16.58 -4.28
CA GLU A 104 4.96 17.18 -4.12
C GLU A 104 6.10 16.19 -4.37
N GLU A 105 6.02 15.00 -3.78
CA GLU A 105 7.02 13.93 -3.94
C GLU A 105 7.11 13.42 -5.39
N VAL A 106 5.99 13.41 -6.12
CA VAL A 106 5.99 13.00 -7.54
C VAL A 106 6.55 14.11 -8.42
N LEU A 107 6.20 15.37 -8.14
CA LEU A 107 6.67 16.54 -8.88
C LEU A 107 8.17 16.80 -8.71
N SER A 108 8.81 16.26 -7.67
CA SER A 108 10.28 16.29 -7.56
C SER A 108 10.99 15.35 -8.54
N VAL A 109 10.26 14.41 -9.16
CA VAL A 109 10.79 13.43 -10.13
C VAL A 109 10.22 13.65 -11.54
N LEU A 110 8.97 14.08 -11.65
CA LEU A 110 8.27 14.26 -12.92
C LEU A 110 7.99 15.74 -13.22
N PRO A 111 8.15 16.17 -14.49
CA PRO A 111 7.67 17.48 -14.91
C PRO A 111 6.16 17.62 -14.68
N LYS A 112 5.73 18.81 -14.24
CA LYS A 112 4.31 19.11 -13.96
C LYS A 112 3.35 18.73 -15.11
N PRO A 113 3.63 19.01 -16.40
CA PRO A 113 2.73 18.60 -17.48
C PRO A 113 2.54 17.08 -17.60
N VAL A 114 3.58 16.30 -17.28
CA VAL A 114 3.50 14.84 -17.24
C VAL A 114 2.64 14.44 -16.05
N PHE A 115 2.87 15.01 -14.87
CA PHE A 115 2.07 14.74 -13.67
C PHE A 115 0.57 15.00 -13.92
N ASP A 116 0.22 16.18 -14.44
CA ASP A 116 -1.17 16.59 -14.67
C ASP A 116 -1.93 15.66 -15.64
N SER A 117 -1.22 15.04 -16.60
CA SER A 117 -1.82 14.09 -17.56
C SER A 117 -1.75 12.63 -17.11
N ALA A 118 -0.80 12.30 -16.23
CA ALA A 118 -0.51 10.94 -15.78
C ALA A 118 -1.20 10.54 -14.47
N PHE A 119 -1.58 11.50 -13.63
CA PHE A 119 -2.09 11.25 -12.28
C PHE A 119 -3.52 11.77 -12.11
N GLN A 120 -4.29 11.02 -11.34
CA GLN A 120 -5.64 11.39 -10.94
C GLN A 120 -5.73 11.49 -9.41
N GLN A 121 -6.63 12.35 -8.92
CA GLN A 121 -6.91 12.41 -7.49
C GLN A 121 -7.56 11.10 -7.03
N SER A 122 -7.12 10.62 -5.88
CA SER A 122 -7.64 9.44 -5.19
C SER A 122 -7.97 9.82 -3.75
N PHE A 123 -9.07 9.29 -3.23
CA PHE A 123 -9.43 9.53 -1.83
C PHE A 123 -10.16 8.35 -1.20
N ASP A 124 -9.81 8.08 0.06
CA ASP A 124 -10.46 7.05 0.87
C ASP A 124 -11.33 7.66 1.96
N PHE A 125 -12.55 7.14 2.07
CA PHE A 125 -13.50 7.42 3.13
C PHE A 125 -14.04 6.09 3.68
N LYS A 126 -13.91 5.85 4.99
CA LYS A 126 -14.24 4.56 5.59
C LYS A 126 -15.33 4.69 6.64
N ILE A 127 -16.40 3.93 6.46
CA ILE A 127 -17.46 3.68 7.44
C ILE A 127 -17.49 2.17 7.70
N ASP A 128 -17.50 1.75 8.96
CA ASP A 128 -17.71 0.34 9.31
C ASP A 128 -19.20 0.00 9.26
N GLY A 129 -19.64 -0.47 8.09
CA GLY A 129 -21.04 -0.85 7.84
C GLY A 129 -21.55 -1.99 8.73
N SER A 130 -20.68 -2.84 9.28
CA SER A 130 -21.08 -3.96 10.16
C SER A 130 -21.63 -3.50 11.50
N LYS A 131 -21.37 -2.23 11.85
CA LYS A 131 -21.89 -1.57 13.04
C LYS A 131 -23.13 -0.73 12.75
N LEU A 132 -23.52 -0.60 11.47
CA LEU A 132 -24.74 0.10 11.11
C LEU A 132 -25.95 -0.81 11.31
N ASN A 133 -27.05 -0.21 11.77
CA ASN A 133 -28.33 -0.90 11.78
C ASN A 133 -28.77 -1.16 10.33
N PRO A 134 -29.02 -2.41 9.93
CA PRO A 134 -29.39 -2.74 8.55
C PRO A 134 -30.65 -2.02 8.06
N ALA A 135 -31.60 -1.73 8.94
CA ALA A 135 -32.87 -1.12 8.57
C ALA A 135 -32.76 0.38 8.23
N THR A 136 -31.72 1.08 8.73
CA THR A 136 -31.61 2.54 8.64
C THR A 136 -30.27 3.01 8.07
N ALA A 137 -29.43 2.08 7.60
CA ALA A 137 -28.12 2.41 7.02
C ALA A 137 -28.23 3.34 5.81
N GLY A 138 -29.31 3.24 5.03
CA GLY A 138 -29.57 4.12 3.88
C GLY A 138 -29.77 5.57 4.29
N ASP A 139 -30.64 5.79 5.27
CA ASP A 139 -30.94 7.13 5.77
C ASP A 139 -29.73 7.73 6.49
N PHE A 140 -28.99 6.90 7.24
CA PHE A 140 -27.75 7.28 7.92
C PHE A 140 -26.71 7.91 6.99
N VAL A 141 -26.48 7.33 5.81
CA VAL A 141 -25.51 7.88 4.84
C VAL A 141 -26.01 9.17 4.19
N SER A 142 -27.31 9.26 3.92
CA SER A 142 -27.93 10.45 3.35
C SER A 142 -27.84 11.64 4.30
N GLU A 143 -28.13 11.39 5.57
CA GLU A 143 -28.06 12.40 6.62
C GLU A 143 -26.63 12.83 6.92
N LEU A 144 -25.66 11.91 6.92
CA LEU A 144 -24.25 12.23 7.13
C LEU A 144 -23.73 13.26 6.11
N ARG A 145 -24.16 13.14 4.85
CA ARG A 145 -23.81 14.09 3.79
C ARG A 145 -24.41 15.47 4.03
N MET A 146 -25.71 15.53 4.30
CA MET A 146 -26.38 16.79 4.59
C MET A 146 -25.81 17.47 5.85
N LEU A 147 -25.40 16.68 6.85
CA LEU A 147 -24.85 17.15 8.11
C LEU A 147 -23.48 17.84 7.95
N VAL A 148 -22.57 17.25 7.16
CA VAL A 148 -21.25 17.85 6.89
C VAL A 148 -21.40 19.20 6.19
N GLU A 149 -22.32 19.28 5.23
CA GLU A 149 -22.61 20.48 4.45
C GLU A 149 -23.23 21.58 5.31
N LYS A 150 -24.27 21.24 6.07
CA LYS A 150 -25.01 22.16 6.95
C LYS A 150 -24.10 22.90 7.93
N HIS A 151 -23.08 22.23 8.47
CA HIS A 151 -22.20 22.80 9.48
C HIS A 151 -20.88 23.34 8.92
N ARG A 152 -20.73 23.38 7.58
CA ARG A 152 -19.47 23.77 6.92
C ARG A 152 -18.25 23.04 7.52
N SER A 153 -18.48 21.83 8.01
CA SER A 153 -17.55 21.07 8.88
C SER A 153 -16.82 19.99 8.09
N SER A 154 -16.63 20.22 6.79
CA SER A 154 -15.87 19.35 5.91
C SER A 154 -14.44 19.10 6.42
N GLN A 155 -13.89 20.01 7.23
CA GLN A 155 -12.58 19.85 7.89
C GLN A 155 -12.58 18.90 9.10
N ALA A 156 -13.74 18.57 9.66
CA ALA A 156 -13.86 17.56 10.71
C ALA A 156 -13.87 16.12 10.15
N VAL A 157 -13.97 15.98 8.83
CA VAL A 157 -13.93 14.70 8.12
C VAL A 157 -12.53 14.47 7.57
N THR A 158 -11.84 13.44 8.06
CA THR A 158 -10.53 13.06 7.52
C THR A 158 -10.69 12.26 6.24
N ILE A 159 -10.50 12.93 5.11
CA ILE A 159 -10.35 12.30 3.80
C ILE A 159 -8.86 12.13 3.56
N LYS A 160 -8.40 10.88 3.40
CA LYS A 160 -7.04 10.65 2.90
C LYS A 160 -7.05 10.94 1.40
N ARG A 161 -6.63 12.14 1.01
CA ARG A 161 -6.49 12.54 -0.38
C ARG A 161 -5.05 12.29 -0.83
N GLY A 162 -4.89 11.81 -2.05
CA GLY A 162 -3.61 11.73 -2.71
C GLY A 162 -3.80 11.64 -4.21
N PHE A 163 -2.74 11.30 -4.89
CA PHE A 163 -2.73 11.06 -6.32
C PHE A 163 -2.35 9.61 -6.59
N GLN A 164 -2.90 9.06 -7.66
CA GLN A 164 -2.51 7.76 -8.18
C GLN A 164 -2.30 7.89 -9.70
N PRO A 165 -1.34 7.14 -10.27
CA PRO A 165 -1.18 7.11 -11.71
C PRO A 165 -2.40 6.48 -12.37
N THR A 166 -2.74 6.98 -13.56
CA THR A 166 -3.81 6.43 -14.39
C THR A 166 -3.41 5.07 -14.97
N GLU A 167 -4.41 4.35 -15.50
CA GLU A 167 -4.19 3.15 -16.31
C GLU A 167 -3.17 3.35 -17.41
N GLN A 168 -3.43 4.40 -18.19
CA GLN A 168 -2.67 4.68 -19.38
C GLN A 168 -1.23 4.98 -19.02
N PHE A 169 -1.01 5.74 -17.95
CA PHE A 169 0.34 6.05 -17.51
C PHE A 169 1.12 4.82 -17.04
N HIS A 170 0.48 3.85 -16.38
CA HIS A 170 1.16 2.60 -16.00
C HIS A 170 1.78 1.87 -17.20
N ILE A 171 1.12 1.93 -18.36
CA ILE A 171 1.60 1.32 -19.60
C ILE A 171 2.63 2.24 -20.29
N GLU A 172 2.28 3.52 -20.44
CA GLU A 172 3.05 4.47 -21.24
C GLU A 172 4.34 4.95 -20.54
N ARG A 173 4.44 4.83 -19.21
CA ARG A 173 5.65 5.21 -18.47
C ARG A 173 6.92 4.52 -18.98
N HIS A 174 6.80 3.34 -19.56
CA HIS A 174 7.92 2.61 -20.15
C HIS A 174 8.43 3.24 -21.45
N LYS A 175 7.61 4.01 -22.16
CA LYS A 175 7.97 4.77 -23.36
C LYS A 175 8.42 6.18 -23.03
N ILE A 176 7.67 6.84 -22.14
CA ILE A 176 7.82 8.27 -21.84
C ILE A 176 9.06 8.54 -20.98
N LEU A 177 9.36 7.65 -20.03
CA LEU A 177 10.44 7.84 -19.06
C LEU A 177 11.60 6.89 -19.36
N LYS A 178 12.82 7.37 -19.15
CA LYS A 178 14.01 6.52 -19.15
C LYS A 178 13.95 5.51 -18.00
N PRO A 179 14.63 4.36 -18.09
CA PRO A 179 14.65 3.36 -17.01
C PRO A 179 15.03 3.92 -15.65
N GLU A 180 16.03 4.79 -15.58
CA GLU A 180 16.50 5.41 -14.34
C GLU A 180 15.47 6.38 -13.76
N GLN A 181 14.72 7.10 -14.60
CA GLN A 181 13.62 7.97 -14.16
C GLN A 181 12.43 7.15 -13.64
N ASN A 182 12.16 5.99 -14.26
CA ASN A 182 11.17 5.06 -13.76
C ASN A 182 11.55 4.50 -12.39
N LEU A 183 12.83 4.20 -12.17
CA LEU A 183 13.35 3.76 -10.88
C LEU A 183 13.25 4.86 -9.82
N GLN A 184 13.58 6.12 -10.16
CA GLN A 184 13.36 7.26 -9.27
C GLN A 184 11.88 7.44 -8.93
N LEU A 185 10.99 7.36 -9.93
CA LEU A 185 9.55 7.45 -9.70
C LEU A 185 9.04 6.31 -8.82
N GLN A 186 9.61 5.11 -8.95
CA GLN A 186 9.27 3.95 -8.12
C GLN A 186 9.57 4.20 -6.63
N SER A 187 10.55 5.05 -6.29
CA SER A 187 10.87 5.38 -4.89
C SER A 187 9.83 6.28 -4.21
N VAL A 188 9.18 7.16 -4.97
CA VAL A 188 8.20 8.14 -4.47
C VAL A 188 6.74 7.74 -4.78
N CYS A 189 6.54 6.92 -5.81
CA CYS A 189 5.24 6.40 -6.25
C CYS A 189 5.39 4.91 -6.60
N PRO A 190 5.53 4.04 -5.58
CA PRO A 190 5.84 2.64 -5.81
C PRO A 190 4.66 1.90 -6.43
N ALA A 191 4.87 1.37 -7.63
CA ALA A 191 4.07 0.24 -8.11
C ALA A 191 4.35 -0.95 -7.19
N ARG A 192 3.35 -1.76 -6.89
CA ARG A 192 3.57 -2.96 -6.07
C ARG A 192 4.36 -3.99 -6.88
N ILE A 193 5.64 -4.14 -6.58
CA ILE A 193 6.52 -5.14 -7.19
C ILE A 193 6.76 -6.25 -6.18
N TYR A 194 6.68 -7.50 -6.63
CA TYR A 194 7.00 -8.66 -5.82
C TYR A 194 7.85 -9.65 -6.61
N VAL A 195 8.71 -10.35 -5.86
CA VAL A 195 9.50 -11.47 -6.35
C VAL A 195 8.96 -12.77 -5.75
N SER A 196 8.86 -13.79 -6.58
CA SER A 196 8.33 -15.13 -6.22
C SER A 196 9.16 -16.23 -6.84
#